data_AF-A0A4V5PLS1-F1
#
_entry.id   AF-A0A4V5PLS1-F1
#
_cell.length_a   1.000
_cell.length_b   1.000
_cell.length_c   1.000
_cell.angle_alpha   90.00
_cell.angle_beta   90.00
_cell.angle_gamma   90.00
#
_symmetry.space_group_name_H-M   'P 1'
#
loop_
_entity.id
_entity.type
_entity.pdbx_description
1 polymer ?
#
loop_
_entity_poly.entity_id
_entity_poly.type
_entity_poly.pdbx_seq_one_letter_code
_entity_poly.pdbx_strand_id
1 'polypeptide(L)'
;MRDLGGACDAAASRGAGMTRAALLEAWPEVTGREAVRVGELQAVAALFGVGTVDEARALLVELYRRPLTAAALETGNARAIVEALGWEDAAAPTAEEVFARAALDARALGEPLHVELDSSAPEEQRDRVLTVDGWMRFEEDYLPRVVTGENGHAHPEALKAQAIAARTYVQRAMRDHRALGRTVPIINSQKFQVYARSAFASCVAAAADTRGIMARYQGRLVLGNYVAGALWTSGKAGADPTHTERWVTYNEGKTGRFVQPTRLSDMRRTDNRGCMGQNCADWLARNGRRYPEILRFFYGADLELGATVGTNSTSTTLPTKPAAERSDPIPGLAVAGAVFQWLFRGGLP
;
A
#
# COMPACT_ATOMS: atom_id res chain seq x y z
N MET A 1 10.36 20.54 -74.62
CA MET A 1 10.44 19.10 -74.27
C MET A 1 11.49 18.93 -73.17
N ARG A 2 11.08 19.13 -71.91
CA ARG A 2 11.58 18.50 -70.68
C ARG A 2 10.93 19.21 -69.49
N ASP A 3 10.10 18.42 -68.83
CA ASP A 3 9.39 18.68 -67.59
C ASP A 3 10.38 18.79 -66.42
N LEU A 4 10.24 19.81 -65.58
CA LEU A 4 10.81 19.87 -64.23
C LEU A 4 9.78 20.53 -63.29
N GLY A 5 8.60 19.92 -63.21
CA GLY A 5 7.66 20.10 -62.11
C GLY A 5 7.64 18.84 -61.28
N GLY A 6 8.16 18.89 -60.05
CA GLY A 6 8.22 17.70 -59.19
C GLY A 6 8.92 17.94 -57.86
N ALA A 7 8.40 18.89 -57.07
CA ALA A 7 8.78 19.07 -55.67
C ALA A 7 7.67 19.76 -54.87
N CYS A 8 6.49 19.15 -54.83
CA CYS A 8 5.48 19.31 -53.79
C CYS A 8 4.65 18.02 -53.79
N ASP A 9 4.15 17.61 -52.64
CA ASP A 9 3.30 16.42 -52.41
C ASP A 9 4.00 15.10 -52.08
N ALA A 10 4.93 15.13 -51.11
CA ALA A 10 5.28 13.94 -50.32
C ALA A 10 5.19 14.19 -48.81
N ALA A 11 4.14 14.89 -48.36
CA ALA A 11 3.90 15.15 -46.94
C ALA A 11 2.40 15.20 -46.59
N ALA A 12 1.62 14.19 -46.96
CA ALA A 12 0.22 14.08 -46.50
C ALA A 12 -0.31 12.62 -46.45
N SER A 13 0.46 11.68 -45.89
CA SER A 13 -0.08 10.38 -45.46
C SER A 13 0.47 10.01 -44.07
N ARG A 14 0.16 10.85 -43.07
CA ARG A 14 0.29 10.46 -41.66
C ARG A 14 -0.91 9.57 -41.33
N GLY A 15 -0.62 8.30 -41.02
CA GLY A 15 -1.59 7.25 -40.73
C GLY A 15 -2.61 7.62 -39.66
N ALA A 16 -3.83 7.13 -39.84
CA ALA A 16 -4.98 7.39 -39.00
C ALA A 16 -4.73 6.93 -37.55
N GLY A 17 -4.94 7.87 -36.62
CA GLY A 17 -4.93 7.71 -35.17
C GLY A 17 -5.82 6.55 -34.66
N MET A 18 -5.50 5.96 -33.51
CA MET A 18 -6.49 5.21 -32.74
C MET A 18 -7.52 6.22 -32.30
N THR A 19 -8.68 6.18 -32.93
CA THR A 19 -9.75 7.08 -32.56
C THR A 19 -10.44 6.51 -31.33
N ARG A 20 -10.79 7.35 -30.35
CA ARG A 20 -11.67 6.90 -29.25
C ARG A 20 -12.99 6.34 -29.76
N ALA A 21 -13.39 6.70 -30.98
CA ALA A 21 -14.52 6.08 -31.68
C ALA A 21 -14.30 4.57 -31.89
N ALA A 22 -13.11 4.14 -32.33
CA ALA A 22 -12.78 2.72 -32.49
C ALA A 22 -12.81 1.96 -31.15
N LEU A 23 -12.34 2.58 -30.06
CA LEU A 23 -12.45 2.01 -28.72
C LEU A 23 -13.90 1.89 -28.26
N LEU A 24 -14.72 2.92 -28.49
CA LEU A 24 -16.14 2.92 -28.14
C LEU A 24 -16.93 1.87 -28.95
N GLU A 25 -16.59 1.68 -30.22
CA GLU A 25 -17.22 0.66 -31.07
C GLU A 25 -16.88 -0.76 -30.60
N ALA A 26 -15.62 -1.02 -30.23
CA ALA A 26 -15.20 -2.33 -29.73
C ALA A 26 -15.62 -2.61 -28.27
N TRP A 27 -16.01 -1.57 -27.51
CA TRP A 27 -16.18 -1.65 -26.05
C TRP A 27 -17.24 -2.65 -25.58
N PRO A 28 -18.50 -2.60 -26.08
CA PRO A 28 -19.57 -3.43 -25.53
C PRO A 28 -19.32 -4.92 -25.80
N GLU A 29 -18.72 -5.24 -26.95
CA GLU A 29 -18.45 -6.61 -27.34
C GLU A 29 -17.35 -7.26 -26.47
N VAL A 30 -16.32 -6.49 -26.10
CA VAL A 30 -15.20 -7.03 -25.31
C VAL A 30 -15.51 -7.05 -23.82
N THR A 31 -16.12 -5.98 -23.31
CA THR A 31 -16.32 -5.80 -21.86
C THR A 31 -17.69 -6.26 -21.37
N GLY A 32 -18.66 -6.45 -22.28
CA GLY A 32 -20.06 -6.68 -21.93
C GLY A 32 -20.76 -5.46 -21.31
N ARG A 33 -20.12 -4.27 -21.34
CA ARG A 33 -20.65 -3.04 -20.74
C ARG A 33 -21.11 -2.07 -21.83
N GLU A 34 -22.34 -1.58 -21.72
CA GLU A 34 -22.87 -0.51 -22.59
C GLU A 34 -22.22 0.85 -22.35
N ALA A 35 -21.54 1.03 -21.21
CA ALA A 35 -20.97 2.31 -20.80
C ALA A 35 -19.53 2.19 -20.29
N VAL A 36 -18.72 3.19 -20.66
CA VAL A 36 -17.33 3.39 -20.23
C VAL A 36 -17.19 4.73 -19.52
N ARG A 37 -16.37 4.79 -18.47
CA ARG A 37 -16.05 6.08 -17.84
C ARG A 37 -15.08 6.86 -18.71
N VAL A 38 -15.21 8.19 -18.73
CA VAL A 38 -14.34 9.03 -19.58
C VAL A 38 -12.86 8.86 -19.23
N GLY A 39 -12.50 8.83 -17.94
CA GLY A 39 -11.10 8.59 -17.53
C GLY A 39 -10.58 7.19 -17.87
N GLU A 40 -11.44 6.18 -17.84
CA GLU A 40 -11.13 4.81 -18.25
C GLU A 40 -10.86 4.75 -19.77
N LEU A 41 -11.72 5.38 -20.58
CA LEU A 41 -11.54 5.48 -22.04
C LEU A 41 -10.27 6.26 -22.41
N GLN A 42 -10.02 7.40 -21.76
CA GLN A 42 -8.82 8.20 -21.97
C GLN A 42 -7.54 7.41 -21.61
N ALA A 43 -7.56 6.63 -20.53
CA ALA A 43 -6.42 5.86 -20.11
C ALA A 43 -6.11 4.70 -21.08
N VAL A 44 -7.14 3.98 -21.56
CA VAL A 44 -6.96 2.94 -22.59
C VAL A 44 -6.35 3.52 -23.85
N ALA A 45 -6.86 4.67 -24.33
CA ALA A 45 -6.32 5.35 -25.51
C ALA A 45 -4.84 5.76 -25.32
N ALA A 46 -4.47 6.20 -24.11
CA ALA A 46 -3.12 6.68 -23.81
C ALA A 46 -2.06 5.56 -23.69
N LEU A 47 -2.45 4.33 -23.36
CA LEU A 47 -1.50 3.24 -23.12
C LEU A 47 -0.76 2.79 -24.39
N PHE A 48 -1.46 2.64 -25.51
CA PHE A 48 -0.89 1.97 -26.70
C PHE A 48 -0.88 2.81 -27.97
N GLY A 49 -1.38 4.05 -27.93
CA GLY A 49 -1.31 4.95 -29.07
C GLY A 49 -2.14 4.46 -30.26
N VAL A 50 -1.69 4.81 -31.47
CA VAL A 50 -2.51 4.86 -32.69
C VAL A 50 -2.72 3.49 -33.36
N GLY A 51 -3.95 3.18 -33.82
CA GLY A 51 -4.34 1.90 -34.43
C GLY A 51 -5.80 1.81 -34.93
N THR A 52 -6.16 0.67 -35.51
CA THR A 52 -7.47 0.32 -36.11
C THR A 52 -8.49 -0.21 -35.09
N VAL A 53 -9.75 -0.45 -35.50
CA VAL A 53 -10.78 -1.08 -34.65
C VAL A 53 -10.39 -2.49 -34.20
N ASP A 54 -9.74 -3.27 -35.07
CA ASP A 54 -9.27 -4.62 -34.74
C ASP A 54 -8.14 -4.59 -33.71
N GLU A 55 -7.24 -3.62 -33.81
CA GLU A 55 -6.18 -3.40 -32.82
C GLU A 55 -6.75 -2.93 -31.48
N ALA A 56 -7.75 -2.04 -31.50
CA ALA A 56 -8.47 -1.60 -30.30
C ALA A 56 -9.17 -2.78 -29.60
N ARG A 57 -9.82 -3.66 -30.37
CA ARG A 57 -10.45 -4.88 -29.87
C ARG A 57 -9.42 -5.83 -29.25
N ALA A 58 -8.34 -6.14 -29.96
CA ALA A 58 -7.29 -7.03 -29.46
C ALA A 58 -6.68 -6.49 -28.15
N LEU A 59 -6.46 -5.17 -28.11
CA LEU A 59 -5.97 -4.49 -26.92
C LEU A 59 -6.94 -4.59 -25.75
N LEU A 60 -8.23 -4.27 -25.97
CA LEU A 60 -9.25 -4.38 -24.92
C LEU A 60 -9.33 -5.82 -24.40
N VAL A 61 -9.28 -6.83 -25.28
CA VAL A 61 -9.30 -8.24 -24.86
C VAL A 61 -8.10 -8.55 -23.95
N GLU A 62 -6.91 -8.09 -24.31
CA GLU A 62 -5.70 -8.31 -23.51
C GLU A 62 -5.79 -7.61 -22.14
N LEU A 63 -6.21 -6.35 -22.13
CA LEU A 63 -6.33 -5.55 -20.91
C LEU A 63 -7.43 -6.06 -19.97
N TYR A 64 -8.56 -6.55 -20.51
CA TYR A 64 -9.69 -7.02 -19.71
C TYR A 64 -9.63 -8.50 -19.32
N ARG A 65 -8.76 -9.31 -19.95
CA ARG A 65 -8.43 -10.66 -19.47
C ARG A 65 -7.61 -10.65 -18.18
N ARG A 66 -7.02 -9.50 -17.87
CA ARG A 66 -6.13 -9.24 -16.74
C ARG A 66 -6.91 -8.63 -15.57
N PRO A 67 -7.22 -9.39 -14.50
CA PRO A 67 -8.13 -8.91 -13.47
C PRO A 67 -7.65 -7.65 -12.74
N LEU A 68 -6.34 -7.51 -12.52
CA LEU A 68 -5.78 -6.33 -11.85
C LEU A 68 -5.80 -5.13 -12.79
N THR A 69 -5.42 -5.33 -14.05
CA THR A 69 -5.42 -4.26 -15.05
C THR A 69 -6.84 -3.75 -15.33
N ALA A 70 -7.83 -4.64 -15.48
CA ALA A 70 -9.22 -4.26 -15.66
C ALA A 70 -9.75 -3.42 -14.48
N ALA A 71 -9.48 -3.85 -13.24
CA ALA A 71 -9.89 -3.12 -12.05
C ALA A 71 -9.16 -1.77 -11.91
N ALA A 72 -7.94 -1.65 -12.43
CA ALA A 72 -7.18 -0.41 -12.43
C ALA A 72 -7.65 0.57 -13.52
N LEU A 73 -7.97 0.09 -14.73
CA LEU A 73 -8.51 0.89 -15.83
C LEU A 73 -9.78 1.63 -15.44
N GLU A 74 -10.65 0.93 -14.73
CA GLU A 74 -11.84 1.49 -14.12
C GLU A 74 -11.56 2.76 -13.30
N THR A 75 -10.42 2.87 -12.64
CA THR A 75 -10.13 4.06 -11.82
C THR A 75 -9.81 5.31 -12.63
N GLY A 76 -9.43 5.17 -13.92
CA GLY A 76 -8.86 6.27 -14.70
C GLY A 76 -7.52 6.78 -14.16
N ASN A 77 -6.86 6.05 -13.25
CA ASN A 77 -5.59 6.45 -12.66
C ASN A 77 -4.41 5.80 -13.39
N ALA A 78 -3.58 6.63 -14.04
CA ALA A 78 -2.45 6.18 -14.85
C ALA A 78 -1.47 5.30 -14.05
N ARG A 79 -1.19 5.65 -12.80
CA ARG A 79 -0.25 4.90 -11.95
C ARG A 79 -0.80 3.55 -11.51
N ALA A 80 -2.07 3.46 -11.14
CA ALA A 80 -2.73 2.20 -10.83
C ALA A 80 -2.70 1.24 -12.02
N ILE A 81 -2.92 1.76 -13.22
CA ILE A 81 -2.95 0.98 -14.46
C ILE A 81 -1.55 0.43 -14.80
N VAL A 82 -0.53 1.28 -14.78
CA VAL A 82 0.85 0.86 -15.07
C VAL A 82 1.37 -0.11 -14.01
N GLU A 83 1.04 0.10 -12.74
CA GLU A 83 1.36 -0.87 -11.67
C GLU A 83 0.70 -2.22 -11.97
N ALA A 84 -0.60 -2.25 -12.26
CA ALA A 84 -1.35 -3.47 -12.55
C ALA A 84 -0.75 -4.25 -13.74
N LEU A 85 -0.42 -3.54 -14.82
CA LEU A 85 0.28 -4.13 -15.96
C LEU A 85 1.64 -4.72 -15.54
N GLY A 86 2.40 -4.01 -14.70
CA GLY A 86 3.68 -4.49 -14.17
C GLY A 86 3.57 -5.73 -13.28
N TRP A 87 2.49 -5.89 -12.51
CA TRP A 87 2.23 -7.09 -11.71
C TRP A 87 1.93 -8.32 -12.57
N GLU A 88 1.33 -8.11 -13.72
CA GLU A 88 0.96 -9.15 -14.68
C GLU A 88 2.02 -9.30 -15.79
N ASP A 89 3.26 -8.90 -15.48
CA ASP A 89 4.45 -8.93 -16.34
C ASP A 89 4.21 -8.39 -17.77
N ALA A 90 3.33 -7.39 -17.92
CA ALA A 90 3.18 -6.64 -19.15
C ALA A 90 4.21 -5.51 -19.24
N ALA A 91 4.75 -5.32 -20.44
CA ALA A 91 5.43 -4.08 -20.79
C ALA A 91 4.39 -2.94 -20.76
N ALA A 92 4.70 -1.89 -19.99
CA ALA A 92 3.85 -0.72 -19.88
C ALA A 92 4.70 0.56 -19.97
N PRO A 93 4.18 1.64 -20.58
CA PRO A 93 4.73 2.98 -20.40
C PRO A 93 4.71 3.38 -18.92
N THR A 94 5.45 4.42 -18.55
CA THR A 94 5.38 4.98 -17.20
C THR A 94 4.01 5.64 -16.94
N ALA A 95 3.64 5.80 -15.68
CA ALA A 95 2.39 6.48 -15.31
C ALA A 95 2.36 7.93 -15.85
N GLU A 96 3.52 8.58 -15.79
CA GLU A 96 3.75 9.93 -16.30
C GLU A 96 3.59 10.00 -17.83
N GLU A 97 4.04 8.98 -18.56
CA GLU A 97 3.83 8.87 -20.01
C GLU A 97 2.36 8.66 -20.36
N VAL A 98 1.65 7.78 -19.64
CA VAL A 98 0.20 7.56 -19.84
C VAL A 98 -0.56 8.86 -19.58
N PHE A 99 -0.28 9.53 -18.46
CA PHE A 99 -0.90 10.80 -18.12
C PHE A 99 -0.60 11.89 -19.16
N ALA A 100 0.66 12.03 -19.58
CA ALA A 100 1.06 13.02 -20.59
C ALA A 100 0.38 12.78 -21.94
N ARG A 101 0.26 11.52 -22.37
CA ARG A 101 -0.44 11.15 -23.61
C ARG A 101 -1.93 11.45 -23.50
N ALA A 102 -2.57 11.10 -22.39
CA ALA A 102 -3.98 11.43 -22.14
C ALA A 102 -4.23 12.95 -22.16
N ALA A 103 -3.32 13.74 -21.56
CA ALA A 103 -3.41 15.19 -21.56
C ALA A 103 -3.27 15.80 -22.97
N LEU A 104 -2.36 15.27 -23.80
CA LEU A 104 -2.20 15.71 -25.19
C LEU A 104 -3.44 15.37 -26.03
N ASP A 105 -3.98 14.17 -25.87
CA ASP A 105 -5.18 13.72 -26.60
C ASP A 105 -6.42 14.54 -26.20
N ALA A 106 -6.65 14.74 -24.90
CA ALA A 106 -7.74 15.57 -24.40
C ALA A 106 -7.66 17.02 -24.92
N ARG A 107 -6.45 17.59 -24.96
CA ARG A 107 -6.22 18.94 -25.53
C ARG A 107 -6.50 18.99 -27.03
N ALA A 108 -6.12 17.96 -27.79
CA ALA A 108 -6.36 17.89 -29.22
C ALA A 108 -7.86 17.78 -29.55
N LEU A 109 -8.62 17.11 -28.69
CA LEU A 109 -10.07 16.91 -28.82
C LEU A 109 -10.91 18.02 -28.17
N GLY A 110 -10.28 18.97 -27.46
CA GLY A 110 -10.98 20.11 -26.84
C GLY A 110 -11.82 19.73 -25.62
N GLU A 111 -11.40 18.73 -24.85
CA GLU A 111 -12.15 18.17 -23.73
C GLU A 111 -11.36 18.18 -22.40
N PRO A 112 -12.04 18.01 -21.25
CA PRO A 112 -11.38 17.91 -19.96
C PRO A 112 -10.54 16.64 -19.82
N LEU A 113 -9.39 16.74 -19.15
CA LEU A 113 -8.61 15.58 -18.73
C LEU A 113 -9.25 14.93 -17.49
N HIS A 114 -9.60 13.66 -17.61
CA HIS A 114 -10.17 12.83 -16.55
C HIS A 114 -9.21 11.72 -16.06
N VAL A 115 -8.07 11.51 -16.73
CA VAL A 115 -7.02 10.64 -16.23
C VAL A 115 -6.26 11.33 -15.11
N GLU A 116 -6.15 10.67 -13.96
CA GLU A 116 -5.38 11.16 -12.82
C GLU A 116 -3.99 10.51 -12.78
N LEU A 117 -2.97 11.27 -12.41
CA LEU A 117 -1.62 10.73 -12.22
C LEU A 117 -1.48 10.02 -10.87
N ASP A 118 -1.97 10.65 -9.81
CA ASP A 118 -1.95 10.13 -8.44
C ASP A 118 -3.38 10.00 -7.91
N SER A 119 -3.66 8.92 -7.20
CA SER A 119 -4.96 8.70 -6.56
C SER A 119 -5.08 9.65 -5.38
N SER A 120 -5.66 10.82 -5.59
CA SER A 120 -6.04 11.73 -4.50
C SER A 120 -7.41 11.39 -3.89
N ALA A 121 -8.14 10.45 -4.51
CA ALA A 121 -9.38 9.94 -3.94
C ALA A 121 -9.13 9.39 -2.53
N PRO A 122 -9.82 9.91 -1.49
CA PRO A 122 -9.64 9.44 -0.13
C PRO A 122 -9.96 7.94 -0.10
N GLU A 123 -8.97 7.13 0.24
CA GLU A 123 -9.13 5.68 0.41
C GLU A 123 -10.03 5.43 1.61
N GLU A 124 -11.34 5.34 1.33
CA GLU A 124 -12.37 5.23 2.35
C GLU A 124 -12.16 3.95 3.18
N GLN A 125 -11.90 4.16 4.47
CA GLN A 125 -11.76 3.08 5.43
C GLN A 125 -13.13 2.43 5.65
N ARG A 126 -13.24 1.14 5.33
CA ARG A 126 -14.46 0.36 5.58
C ARG A 126 -14.67 0.16 7.09
N ASP A 127 -15.91 0.38 7.56
CA ASP A 127 -16.29 0.09 8.96
C ASP A 127 -16.35 -1.42 9.25
N ARG A 128 -16.59 -2.27 8.24
CA ARG A 128 -16.68 -3.72 8.38
C ARG A 128 -15.94 -4.48 7.29
N VAL A 129 -15.47 -5.69 7.65
CA VAL A 129 -14.82 -6.63 6.74
C VAL A 129 -15.40 -8.03 6.91
N LEU A 130 -15.56 -8.74 5.79
CA LEU A 130 -15.86 -10.17 5.79
C LEU A 130 -14.58 -10.96 6.06
N THR A 131 -14.60 -11.79 7.09
CA THR A 131 -13.54 -12.74 7.43
C THR A 131 -14.06 -14.18 7.31
N VAL A 132 -13.17 -15.17 7.42
CA VAL A 132 -13.58 -16.59 7.50
C VAL A 132 -14.48 -16.90 8.71
N ASP A 133 -14.41 -16.08 9.76
CA ASP A 133 -15.26 -16.19 10.96
C ASP A 133 -16.52 -15.31 10.88
N GLY A 134 -16.78 -14.70 9.72
CA GLY A 134 -17.93 -13.84 9.47
C GLY A 134 -17.61 -12.35 9.43
N TRP A 135 -18.66 -11.52 9.48
CA TRP A 135 -18.53 -10.06 9.43
C TRP A 135 -18.01 -9.49 10.76
N MET A 136 -16.94 -8.70 10.69
CA MET A 136 -16.36 -8.01 11.84
C MET A 136 -16.32 -6.50 11.62
N ARG A 137 -16.41 -5.74 12.72
CA ARG A 137 -16.09 -4.31 12.70
C ARG A 137 -14.58 -4.15 12.57
N PHE A 138 -14.13 -3.36 11.61
CA PHE A 138 -12.73 -3.34 11.21
C PHE A 138 -11.82 -2.80 12.32
N GLU A 139 -12.13 -1.62 12.85
CA GLU A 139 -11.31 -0.95 13.88
C GLU A 139 -11.55 -1.50 15.29
N GLU A 140 -12.77 -1.90 15.60
CA GLU A 140 -13.17 -2.27 16.97
C GLU A 140 -13.01 -3.75 17.27
N ASP A 141 -12.95 -4.61 16.25
CA ASP A 141 -12.94 -6.05 16.43
C ASP A 141 -11.83 -6.76 15.64
N TYR A 142 -11.82 -6.63 14.32
CA TYR A 142 -10.84 -7.29 13.46
C TYR A 142 -9.40 -6.86 13.79
N LEU A 143 -9.11 -5.56 13.74
CA LEU A 143 -7.75 -5.06 13.90
C LEU A 143 -7.16 -5.33 15.30
N PRO A 144 -7.86 -5.10 16.43
CA PRO A 144 -7.36 -5.48 17.75
C PRO A 144 -7.04 -6.98 17.87
N ARG A 145 -7.83 -7.85 17.23
CA ARG A 145 -7.59 -9.29 17.19
C ARG A 145 -6.36 -9.65 16.36
N VAL A 146 -6.11 -8.95 15.25
CA VAL A 146 -4.86 -9.08 14.49
C VAL A 146 -3.68 -8.72 15.40
N VAL A 147 -3.70 -7.54 16.01
CA VAL A 147 -2.60 -7.09 16.89
C VAL A 147 -2.35 -8.09 18.04
N THR A 148 -3.42 -8.68 18.58
CA THR A 148 -3.35 -9.73 19.61
C THR A 148 -2.70 -11.01 19.08
N GLY A 149 -3.13 -11.49 17.92
CA GLY A 149 -2.64 -12.73 17.30
C GLY A 149 -1.19 -12.62 16.81
N GLU A 150 -0.76 -11.41 16.45
CA GLU A 150 0.57 -11.14 15.93
C GLU A 150 1.62 -10.96 17.04
N ASN A 151 1.42 -9.99 17.94
CA ASN A 151 2.39 -9.71 19.00
C ASN A 151 1.72 -9.08 20.25
N GLY A 152 0.64 -9.70 20.74
CA GLY A 152 -0.27 -9.08 21.72
C GLY A 152 0.32 -8.68 23.07
N HIS A 153 1.50 -9.20 23.44
CA HIS A 153 2.18 -8.90 24.71
C HIS A 153 3.33 -7.89 24.56
N ALA A 154 3.49 -7.27 23.39
CA ALA A 154 4.51 -6.26 23.17
C ALA A 154 4.25 -4.98 23.97
N HIS A 155 5.29 -4.15 24.04
CA HIS A 155 5.20 -2.80 24.57
C HIS A 155 4.10 -1.97 23.85
N PRO A 156 3.35 -1.09 24.54
CA PRO A 156 2.24 -0.34 23.94
C PRO A 156 2.59 0.41 22.64
N GLU A 157 3.76 1.04 22.57
CA GLU A 157 4.20 1.73 21.34
C GLU A 157 4.51 0.76 20.19
N ALA A 158 4.96 -0.47 20.47
CA ALA A 158 5.10 -1.51 19.46
C ALA A 158 3.75 -2.05 19.01
N LEU A 159 2.77 -2.19 19.92
CA LEU A 159 1.39 -2.54 19.56
C LEU A 159 0.74 -1.49 18.65
N LYS A 160 1.02 -0.20 18.88
CA LYS A 160 0.58 0.90 18.00
C LYS A 160 1.22 0.82 16.62
N ALA A 161 2.52 0.54 16.54
CA ALA A 161 3.20 0.30 15.27
C ALA A 161 2.60 -0.92 14.53
N GLN A 162 2.34 -2.01 15.25
CA GLN A 162 1.67 -3.20 14.72
C GLN A 162 0.26 -2.89 14.20
N ALA A 163 -0.53 -2.10 14.93
CA ALA A 163 -1.87 -1.71 14.50
C ALA A 163 -1.84 -0.91 13.19
N ILE A 164 -0.92 0.05 13.05
CA ILE A 164 -0.78 0.84 11.81
C ILE A 164 -0.29 -0.02 10.65
N ALA A 165 0.71 -0.89 10.87
CA ALA A 165 1.20 -1.79 9.83
C ALA A 165 0.10 -2.77 9.37
N ALA A 166 -0.62 -3.39 10.32
CA ALA A 166 -1.72 -4.31 10.02
C ALA A 166 -2.90 -3.63 9.31
N ARG A 167 -3.28 -2.43 9.75
CA ARG A 167 -4.31 -1.61 9.10
C ARG A 167 -3.93 -1.30 7.66
N THR A 168 -2.70 -0.81 7.46
CA THR A 168 -2.16 -0.44 6.15
C THR A 168 -2.15 -1.65 5.22
N TYR A 169 -1.66 -2.81 5.69
CA TYR A 169 -1.57 -4.04 4.92
C TYR A 169 -2.94 -4.50 4.40
N VAL A 170 -3.96 -4.56 5.26
CA VAL A 170 -5.30 -5.03 4.84
C VAL A 170 -6.00 -4.03 3.94
N GLN A 171 -5.93 -2.74 4.25
CA GLN A 171 -6.53 -1.72 3.39
C GLN A 171 -5.88 -1.73 2.00
N ARG A 172 -4.55 -1.89 1.94
CA ARG A 172 -3.84 -2.06 0.69
C ARG A 172 -4.27 -3.31 -0.06
N ALA A 173 -4.35 -4.47 0.61
CA ALA A 173 -4.80 -5.71 0.01
C ALA A 173 -6.24 -5.63 -0.51
N MET A 174 -7.16 -4.98 0.21
CA MET A 174 -8.54 -4.77 -0.24
C MET A 174 -8.66 -3.76 -1.38
N ARG A 175 -7.73 -2.82 -1.49
CA ARG A 175 -7.62 -1.90 -2.63
C ARG A 175 -7.20 -2.66 -3.89
N ASP A 176 -6.18 -3.51 -3.76
CA ASP A 176 -5.61 -4.27 -4.87
C ASP A 176 -6.52 -5.47 -5.25
N HIS A 177 -7.30 -6.00 -4.30
CA HIS A 177 -8.30 -7.06 -4.51
C HIS A 177 -9.68 -6.62 -4.00
N ARG A 178 -10.46 -5.91 -4.84
CA ARG A 178 -11.73 -5.28 -4.43
C ARG A 178 -12.76 -6.21 -3.77
N ALA A 179 -12.75 -7.50 -4.12
CA ALA A 179 -13.63 -8.53 -3.57
C ALA A 179 -13.24 -8.98 -2.15
N LEU A 180 -11.96 -8.83 -1.76
CA LEU A 180 -11.45 -9.17 -0.44
C LEU A 180 -12.14 -8.34 0.64
N GLY A 181 -12.56 -9.01 1.70
CA GLY A 181 -13.32 -8.42 2.80
C GLY A 181 -14.76 -8.05 2.43
N ARG A 182 -15.28 -8.43 1.25
CA ARG A 182 -16.70 -8.22 0.85
C ARG A 182 -17.39 -9.52 0.52
N THR A 183 -16.89 -10.21 -0.50
CA THR A 183 -17.42 -11.46 -1.03
C THR A 183 -16.38 -12.57 -0.93
N VAL A 184 -15.09 -12.21 -0.96
CA VAL A 184 -13.98 -13.09 -0.61
C VAL A 184 -13.60 -12.82 0.84
N PRO A 185 -13.70 -13.79 1.75
CA PRO A 185 -13.37 -13.60 3.15
C PRO A 185 -11.86 -13.39 3.34
N ILE A 186 -11.49 -12.52 4.27
CA ILE A 186 -10.12 -12.43 4.78
C ILE A 186 -9.78 -13.72 5.52
N ILE A 187 -8.69 -14.37 5.10
CA ILE A 187 -8.20 -15.62 5.70
C ILE A 187 -7.46 -15.34 7.00
N ASN A 188 -7.62 -16.23 7.99
CA ASN A 188 -6.84 -16.22 9.23
C ASN A 188 -5.62 -17.13 9.06
N SER A 189 -4.46 -16.57 8.69
CA SER A 189 -3.26 -17.38 8.49
C SER A 189 -1.98 -16.55 8.47
N GLN A 190 -0.85 -17.21 8.72
CA GLN A 190 0.48 -16.62 8.56
C GLN A 190 0.80 -16.17 7.12
N LYS A 191 0.01 -16.59 6.12
CA LYS A 191 0.15 -16.13 4.72
C LYS A 191 -0.51 -14.78 4.47
N PHE A 192 -1.33 -14.28 5.40
CA PHE A 192 -1.99 -12.99 5.31
C PHE A 192 -1.82 -12.24 6.63
N GLN A 193 -2.73 -12.46 7.58
CA GLN A 193 -2.62 -11.99 8.95
C GLN A 193 -3.24 -13.02 9.88
N VAL A 194 -2.65 -13.18 11.05
CA VAL A 194 -3.24 -13.98 12.12
C VAL A 194 -4.07 -13.06 12.99
N TYR A 195 -5.34 -13.40 13.20
CA TYR A 195 -6.18 -12.73 14.19
C TYR A 195 -6.66 -13.70 15.26
N ALA A 196 -6.54 -13.29 16.52
CA ALA A 196 -6.93 -14.07 17.68
C ALA A 196 -8.46 -14.16 17.82
N ARG A 197 -8.94 -15.17 18.57
CA ARG A 197 -10.38 -15.31 18.89
C ARG A 197 -10.95 -14.13 19.67
N SER A 198 -10.12 -13.45 20.45
CA SER A 198 -10.48 -12.27 21.25
C SER A 198 -9.29 -11.33 21.33
N ALA A 199 -9.55 -10.03 21.51
CA ALA A 199 -8.51 -9.03 21.64
C ALA A 199 -8.12 -8.78 23.09
N PHE A 200 -6.82 -8.59 23.36
CA PHE A 200 -6.37 -8.07 24.65
C PHE A 200 -6.69 -6.57 24.80
N ALA A 201 -6.92 -6.12 26.03
CA ALA A 201 -7.25 -4.71 26.31
C ALA A 201 -6.17 -3.75 25.81
N SER A 202 -4.88 -4.12 25.93
CA SER A 202 -3.76 -3.34 25.41
C SER A 202 -3.79 -3.21 23.88
N CYS A 203 -4.19 -4.26 23.17
CA CYS A 203 -4.31 -4.25 21.71
C CYS A 203 -5.52 -3.42 21.24
N VAL A 204 -6.64 -3.48 21.98
CA VAL A 204 -7.80 -2.60 21.75
C VAL A 204 -7.41 -1.14 21.92
N ALA A 205 -6.71 -0.81 23.01
CA ALA A 205 -6.22 0.56 23.26
C ALA A 205 -5.25 1.02 22.16
N ALA A 206 -4.30 0.18 21.74
CA ALA A 206 -3.37 0.53 20.68
C ALA A 206 -4.05 0.78 19.31
N ALA A 207 -5.06 -0.04 18.97
CA ALA A 207 -5.85 0.16 17.75
C ALA A 207 -6.66 1.47 17.82
N ALA A 208 -7.31 1.74 18.96
CA ALA A 208 -8.07 2.96 19.19
C ALA A 208 -7.20 4.22 19.15
N ASP A 209 -6.05 4.21 19.84
CA ASP A 209 -5.08 5.32 19.86
C ASP A 209 -4.51 5.65 18.48
N THR A 210 -4.54 4.70 17.56
CA THR A 210 -4.03 4.85 16.19
C THR A 210 -5.13 4.83 15.13
N ARG A 211 -6.39 5.00 15.54
CA ARG A 211 -7.54 4.89 14.65
C ARG A 211 -7.35 5.72 13.38
N GLY A 212 -7.56 5.08 12.24
CA GLY A 212 -7.46 5.71 10.92
C GLY A 212 -6.04 6.02 10.44
N ILE A 213 -5.02 5.95 11.31
CA ILE A 213 -3.63 6.21 10.92
C ILE A 213 -3.12 5.06 10.05
N MET A 214 -2.69 5.39 8.84
CA MET A 214 -2.04 4.47 7.90
C MET A 214 -0.68 4.99 7.45
N ALA A 215 0.16 4.06 7.01
CA ALA A 215 1.49 4.34 6.50
C ALA A 215 1.45 4.57 4.99
N ARG A 216 1.99 5.71 4.56
CA ARG A 216 2.02 6.14 3.16
C ARG A 216 3.42 6.55 2.73
N TYR A 217 3.64 6.48 1.43
CA TYR A 217 4.81 7.07 0.76
C TYR A 217 4.31 7.70 -0.54
N GLN A 218 4.58 9.01 -0.71
CA GLN A 218 4.08 9.78 -1.85
C GLN A 218 2.55 9.70 -1.95
N GLY A 219 1.86 9.83 -0.82
CA GLY A 219 0.39 9.75 -0.73
C GLY A 219 -0.23 8.35 -0.86
N ARG A 220 0.54 7.31 -1.24
CA ARG A 220 0.03 5.93 -1.46
C ARG A 220 0.30 5.03 -0.27
N LEU A 221 -0.61 4.12 0.06
CA LEU A 221 -0.37 3.10 1.09
C LEU A 221 0.85 2.27 0.73
N VAL A 222 1.77 2.14 1.68
CA VAL A 222 2.87 1.18 1.58
C VAL A 222 2.32 -0.24 1.75
N LEU A 223 3.11 -1.27 1.43
CA LEU A 223 2.68 -2.66 1.63
C LEU A 223 2.37 -2.98 3.10
N GLY A 224 3.06 -2.34 4.05
CA GLY A 224 2.84 -2.59 5.48
C GLY A 224 3.27 -3.99 5.92
N ASN A 225 4.20 -4.63 5.20
CA ASN A 225 4.71 -5.96 5.51
C ASN A 225 5.31 -6.00 6.92
N TYR A 226 5.04 -7.09 7.66
CA TYR A 226 5.68 -7.35 8.94
C TYR A 226 5.86 -8.86 9.14
N VAL A 227 6.84 -9.25 9.95
CA VAL A 227 7.13 -10.62 10.34
C VAL A 227 7.66 -10.65 11.77
N ALA A 228 7.78 -11.82 12.38
CA ALA A 228 8.33 -11.96 13.74
C ALA A 228 9.73 -11.35 13.87
N GLY A 229 10.63 -11.70 12.95
CA GLY A 229 12.04 -11.33 12.99
C GLY A 229 12.79 -11.98 14.15
N ALA A 230 14.08 -11.68 14.25
CA ALA A 230 14.94 -12.18 15.33
C ALA A 230 14.57 -11.56 16.68
N LEU A 231 14.81 -12.30 17.76
CA LEU A 231 14.82 -11.79 19.13
C LEU A 231 15.97 -10.80 19.27
N TRP A 232 15.65 -9.53 19.55
CA TRP A 232 16.65 -8.48 19.65
C TRP A 232 17.23 -8.36 21.06
N THR A 233 18.56 -8.29 21.15
CA THR A 233 19.30 -8.08 22.40
C THR A 233 20.44 -7.10 22.15
N SER A 234 20.66 -6.15 23.05
CA SER A 234 21.76 -5.17 22.96
C SER A 234 21.81 -4.41 21.62
N GLY A 235 20.64 -4.07 21.06
CA GLY A 235 20.51 -3.29 19.83
C GLY A 235 20.85 -4.04 18.55
N LYS A 236 20.86 -5.37 18.57
CA LYS A 236 21.13 -6.21 17.40
C LYS A 236 20.20 -7.42 17.35
N ALA A 237 19.97 -7.92 16.14
CA ALA A 237 19.30 -9.19 15.91
C ALA A 237 20.08 -10.34 16.57
N GLY A 238 19.38 -11.11 17.40
CA GLY A 238 19.89 -12.32 18.05
C GLY A 238 19.31 -13.59 17.40
N ALA A 239 18.77 -14.49 18.21
CA ALA A 239 18.18 -15.73 17.73
C ALA A 239 16.91 -15.48 16.90
N ASP A 240 16.77 -16.14 15.75
CA ASP A 240 15.57 -16.09 14.90
C ASP A 240 14.88 -17.46 14.86
N PRO A 241 14.02 -17.78 15.84
CA PRO A 241 13.34 -19.07 15.92
C PRO A 241 12.29 -19.26 14.81
N THR A 242 11.90 -18.18 14.13
CA THR A 242 10.87 -18.22 13.08
C THR A 242 11.47 -18.26 11.68
N HIS A 243 12.79 -18.08 11.57
CA HIS A 243 13.50 -17.91 10.30
C HIS A 243 12.88 -16.81 9.42
N THR A 244 12.37 -15.73 10.01
CA THR A 244 11.77 -14.61 9.25
C THR A 244 12.60 -13.34 9.23
N GLU A 245 13.71 -13.28 9.98
CA GLU A 245 14.62 -12.12 10.04
C GLU A 245 15.15 -11.72 8.67
N ARG A 246 15.37 -12.69 7.77
CA ARG A 246 15.84 -12.44 6.40
C ARG A 246 14.91 -11.53 5.58
N TRP A 247 13.67 -11.33 6.02
CA TRP A 247 12.69 -10.46 5.37
C TRP A 247 12.64 -9.07 5.98
N VAL A 248 13.12 -8.89 7.22
CA VAL A 248 13.13 -7.62 7.94
C VAL A 248 14.09 -6.66 7.27
N THR A 249 13.72 -5.37 7.21
CA THR A 249 14.55 -4.33 6.61
C THR A 249 14.84 -3.21 7.59
N TYR A 250 16.10 -2.77 7.63
CA TYR A 250 16.58 -1.73 8.52
C TYR A 250 16.80 -0.43 7.73
N ASN A 251 15.81 0.46 7.74
CA ASN A 251 15.73 1.67 6.92
C ASN A 251 15.84 2.97 7.72
N GLU A 252 16.37 2.90 8.94
CA GLU A 252 16.64 4.07 9.78
C GLU A 252 17.45 5.13 9.02
N GLY A 253 16.93 6.36 8.98
CA GLY A 253 17.54 7.50 8.30
C GLY A 253 17.52 7.45 6.76
N LYS A 254 17.06 6.35 6.15
CA LYS A 254 17.01 6.21 4.68
C LYS A 254 15.75 6.83 4.11
N THR A 255 15.87 7.43 2.92
CA THR A 255 14.77 8.06 2.17
C THR A 255 14.87 7.72 0.68
N GLY A 256 13.78 7.94 -0.05
CA GLY A 256 13.72 7.78 -1.50
C GLY A 256 14.22 6.42 -1.97
N ARG A 257 15.14 6.43 -2.94
CA ARG A 257 15.77 5.23 -3.52
C ARG A 257 16.70 4.47 -2.57
N PHE A 258 17.07 5.05 -1.43
CA PHE A 258 17.98 4.41 -0.48
C PHE A 258 17.25 3.49 0.49
N VAL A 259 15.92 3.60 0.59
CA VAL A 259 15.11 2.65 1.35
C VAL A 259 15.18 1.27 0.70
N GLN A 260 15.46 0.27 1.52
CA GLN A 260 15.60 -1.11 1.08
C GLN A 260 14.22 -1.77 1.09
N PRO A 261 13.74 -2.24 -0.06
CA PRO A 261 12.51 -3.03 -0.13
C PRO A 261 12.72 -4.40 0.52
N THR A 262 11.65 -5.00 1.03
CA THR A 262 11.73 -6.39 1.48
C THR A 262 11.64 -7.34 0.30
N ARG A 263 12.35 -8.48 0.39
CA ARG A 263 12.27 -9.58 -0.58
C ARG A 263 11.01 -10.45 -0.40
N LEU A 264 10.19 -10.16 0.61
CA LEU A 264 8.90 -10.81 0.83
C LEU A 264 7.85 -10.42 -0.24
N SER A 265 8.10 -9.33 -0.97
CA SER A 265 7.24 -8.82 -2.04
C SER A 265 8.10 -8.38 -3.23
N ASP A 266 7.47 -8.06 -4.37
CA ASP A 266 8.20 -7.58 -5.54
C ASP A 266 9.00 -6.31 -5.18
N MET A 267 10.32 -6.37 -5.39
CA MET A 267 11.27 -5.30 -5.06
C MET A 267 11.24 -4.15 -6.05
N ARG A 268 10.62 -4.33 -7.23
CA ARG A 268 10.45 -3.28 -8.25
C ARG A 268 9.39 -2.24 -7.83
N ARG A 269 8.59 -2.58 -6.82
CA ARG A 269 7.47 -1.77 -6.36
C ARG A 269 7.94 -0.60 -5.49
N THR A 270 7.54 0.61 -5.86
CA THR A 270 7.94 1.84 -5.13
C THR A 270 7.32 1.95 -3.73
N ASP A 271 6.19 1.29 -3.51
CA ASP A 271 5.47 1.21 -2.24
C ASP A 271 5.92 0.01 -1.38
N ASN A 272 6.82 -0.84 -1.88
CA ASN A 272 7.55 -1.81 -1.07
C ASN A 272 8.65 -1.08 -0.29
N ARG A 273 8.24 -0.46 0.83
CA ARG A 273 9.12 0.34 1.67
C ARG A 273 9.92 -0.46 2.70
N GLY A 274 9.74 -1.78 2.75
CA GLY A 274 10.41 -2.64 3.72
C GLY A 274 9.47 -3.61 4.44
N CYS A 275 9.96 -4.21 5.51
CA CYS A 275 9.24 -5.12 6.38
C CYS A 275 9.63 -4.89 7.84
N MET A 276 8.64 -4.74 8.71
CA MET A 276 8.83 -4.57 10.15
C MET A 276 9.07 -5.91 10.85
N GLY A 277 10.09 -5.98 11.71
CA GLY A 277 10.29 -7.10 12.63
C GLY A 277 9.58 -6.86 13.96
N GLN A 278 8.63 -7.71 14.33
CA GLN A 278 7.81 -7.59 15.55
C GLN A 278 8.65 -7.59 16.82
N ASN A 279 9.62 -8.49 16.91
CA ASN A 279 10.53 -8.60 18.06
C ASN A 279 11.46 -7.38 18.17
N CYS A 280 11.95 -6.87 17.04
CA CYS A 280 12.76 -5.65 16.99
C CYS A 280 11.92 -4.41 17.37
N ALA A 281 10.68 -4.31 16.87
CA ALA A 281 9.76 -3.23 17.23
C ALA A 281 9.47 -3.18 18.74
N ASP A 282 9.25 -4.33 19.36
CA ASP A 282 9.08 -4.46 20.82
C ASP A 282 10.35 -4.03 21.58
N TRP A 283 11.53 -4.46 21.14
CA TRP A 283 12.80 -4.01 21.72
C TRP A 283 13.00 -2.50 21.59
N LEU A 284 12.78 -1.92 20.40
CA LEU A 284 12.89 -0.48 20.16
C LEU A 284 11.95 0.32 21.08
N ALA A 285 10.71 -0.15 21.22
CA ALA A 285 9.71 0.47 22.07
C ALA A 285 10.12 0.46 23.55
N ARG A 286 10.62 -0.69 24.06
CA ARG A 286 11.17 -0.79 25.42
C ARG A 286 12.40 0.08 25.65
N ASN A 287 13.09 0.48 24.58
CA ASN A 287 14.23 1.40 24.61
C ASN A 287 13.83 2.85 24.25
N GLY A 288 12.55 3.21 24.45
CA GLY A 288 12.08 4.59 24.41
C GLY A 288 11.65 5.11 23.03
N ARG A 289 11.67 4.27 21.99
CA ARG A 289 11.17 4.66 20.66
C ARG A 289 9.64 4.67 20.64
N ARG A 290 9.06 5.70 20.06
CA ARG A 290 7.62 5.81 19.83
C ARG A 290 7.21 5.17 18.51
N TYR A 291 5.93 4.83 18.37
CA TYR A 291 5.42 4.15 17.18
C TYR A 291 5.79 4.82 15.83
N PRO A 292 5.84 6.17 15.68
CA PRO A 292 6.25 6.77 14.42
C PRO A 292 7.73 6.49 14.08
N GLU A 293 8.58 6.49 15.10
CA GLU A 293 10.02 6.25 14.96
C GLU A 293 10.28 4.78 14.64
N ILE A 294 9.53 3.87 15.27
CA ILE A 294 9.57 2.43 14.97
C ILE A 294 9.18 2.18 13.52
N LEU A 295 8.07 2.75 13.04
CA LEU A 295 7.63 2.56 11.65
C LEU A 295 8.65 3.13 10.65
N ARG A 296 9.20 4.32 10.91
CA ARG A 296 10.24 4.92 10.06
C ARG A 296 11.56 4.16 10.08
N PHE A 297 11.87 3.49 11.19
CA PHE A 297 13.04 2.62 11.28
C PHE A 297 12.96 1.45 10.29
N PHE A 298 11.77 0.89 10.03
CA PHE A 298 11.61 -0.23 9.09
C PHE A 298 11.24 0.20 7.66
N TYR A 299 10.46 1.27 7.51
CA TYR A 299 9.88 1.66 6.21
C TYR A 299 10.49 2.94 5.61
N GLY A 300 11.48 3.55 6.27
CA GLY A 300 12.15 4.76 5.81
C GLY A 300 11.72 6.02 6.55
N ALA A 301 12.63 7.00 6.61
CA ALA A 301 12.44 8.25 7.34
C ALA A 301 11.39 9.17 6.70
N ASP A 302 11.15 9.03 5.40
CA ASP A 302 10.16 9.74 4.59
C ASP A 302 8.77 9.09 4.62
N LEU A 303 8.53 8.13 5.53
CA LEU A 303 7.22 7.55 5.73
C LEU A 303 6.24 8.61 6.27
N GLU A 304 5.13 8.76 5.56
CA GLU A 304 3.99 9.59 5.92
C GLU A 304 3.04 8.77 6.81
N LEU A 305 2.67 9.33 7.96
CA LEU A 305 1.70 8.71 8.87
C LEU A 305 0.55 9.69 9.04
N GLY A 306 -0.66 9.31 8.60
CA GLY A 306 -1.82 10.18 8.64
C GLY A 306 -3.13 9.42 8.62
N ALA A 307 -4.19 10.05 9.12
CA ALA A 307 -5.54 9.53 9.00
C ALA A 307 -6.01 9.58 7.54
N THR A 308 -6.86 8.63 7.11
CA THR A 308 -7.67 8.87 5.91
C THR A 308 -8.47 10.15 6.12
N VAL A 309 -8.41 11.09 5.17
CA VAL A 309 -9.25 12.30 5.20
C VAL A 309 -10.71 11.88 5.03
N GLY A 310 -11.38 11.63 6.16
CA GLY A 310 -12.82 11.77 6.31
C GLY A 310 -13.07 13.15 6.91
N THR A 311 -13.74 14.02 6.13
CA THR A 311 -14.23 15.37 6.49
C THR A 311 -14.06 15.79 7.96
N ASN A 312 -12.99 16.53 8.26
CA ASN A 312 -13.04 17.89 8.80
C ASN A 312 -11.63 18.42 9.07
N SER A 313 -11.33 19.54 8.42
CA SER A 313 -10.11 20.31 8.53
C SER A 313 -9.87 20.79 9.96
N THR A 314 -8.69 20.51 10.52
CA THR A 314 -7.87 21.53 11.18
C THR A 314 -6.44 21.03 11.28
N SER A 315 -5.58 21.65 10.47
CA SER A 315 -4.13 21.54 10.58
C SER A 315 -3.72 21.82 12.03
N THR A 316 -3.30 20.78 12.74
CA THR A 316 -2.62 20.95 14.02
C THR A 316 -1.13 20.87 13.76
N THR A 317 -0.54 22.04 13.55
CA THR A 317 0.90 22.24 13.65
C THR A 317 1.34 21.79 15.04
N LEU A 318 2.14 20.72 15.12
CA LEU A 318 2.75 20.29 16.38
C LEU A 318 3.67 21.40 16.91
N PRO A 319 3.59 21.77 18.21
CA PRO A 319 4.47 22.77 18.78
C PRO A 319 5.90 22.23 18.86
N THR A 320 6.83 22.98 18.29
CA THR A 320 8.26 22.84 18.53
C THR A 320 8.56 23.14 20.00
N LYS A 321 9.15 22.16 20.68
CA LYS A 321 9.65 22.29 22.06
C LYS A 321 10.82 23.30 22.09
N PRO A 322 10.80 24.33 22.95
CA PRO A 322 12.00 25.12 23.22
C PRO A 322 12.97 24.35 24.13
N ALA A 323 14.25 24.65 23.95
CA ALA A 323 15.38 24.00 24.59
C ALA A 323 15.41 24.18 26.12
N ALA A 324 15.89 23.10 26.77
CA ALA A 324 16.54 22.97 28.07
C ALA A 324 16.38 24.06 29.15
N GLU A 325 15.91 23.63 30.33
CA GLU A 325 16.43 24.15 31.60
C GLU A 325 16.71 22.99 32.57
N ARG A 326 17.86 23.07 33.22
CA ARG A 326 18.43 22.11 34.17
C ARG A 326 17.77 22.25 35.53
N SER A 327 17.53 21.12 36.20
CA SER A 327 17.64 21.05 37.68
C SER A 327 18.02 19.62 38.08
N ASP A 328 19.12 19.54 38.83
CA ASP A 328 19.82 18.35 39.34
C ASP A 328 19.02 17.57 40.43
N PRO A 329 19.49 16.37 40.86
CA PRO A 329 18.68 15.26 41.36
C PRO A 329 18.59 15.19 42.90
N ILE A 330 18.04 14.08 43.45
CA ILE A 330 18.28 13.41 44.78
C ILE A 330 16.97 12.68 45.23
N PRO A 331 16.94 11.53 45.96
CA PRO A 331 17.46 10.18 45.67
C PRO A 331 16.43 9.03 45.99
N GLY A 332 16.74 7.81 45.56
CA GLY A 332 16.48 6.57 46.35
C GLY A 332 15.04 6.12 46.67
N LEU A 333 14.60 5.04 46.00
CA LEU A 333 14.13 3.84 46.70
C LEU A 333 14.31 2.61 45.79
N ALA A 334 15.19 1.70 46.19
CA ALA A 334 15.27 0.35 45.66
C ALA A 334 14.18 -0.52 46.32
N VAL A 335 13.77 -1.61 45.66
CA VAL A 335 13.73 -3.00 46.19
C VAL A 335 12.93 -3.94 45.25
N ALA A 336 13.54 -5.11 45.04
CA ALA A 336 13.01 -6.44 44.64
C ALA A 336 12.43 -6.60 43.21
N GLY A 337 12.77 -7.62 42.41
CA GLY A 337 13.44 -8.89 42.69
C GLY A 337 12.45 -10.06 42.73
N ALA A 338 12.21 -10.71 41.58
CA ALA A 338 11.66 -12.06 41.39
C ALA A 338 11.69 -12.34 39.87
N VAL A 339 12.52 -13.21 39.27
CA VAL A 339 12.63 -14.68 39.39
C VAL A 339 11.27 -15.36 39.49
N PHE A 340 10.76 -15.92 38.40
CA PHE A 340 10.00 -17.17 38.47
C PHE A 340 10.03 -17.99 37.18
N GLN A 341 10.29 -19.26 37.40
CA GLN A 341 10.45 -20.40 36.52
C GLN A 341 9.23 -21.30 36.76
N TRP A 342 8.54 -21.76 35.71
CA TRP A 342 7.66 -22.96 35.65
C TRP A 342 6.96 -22.95 34.26
N LEU A 343 6.94 -24.00 33.43
CA LEU A 343 6.46 -25.37 33.64
C LEU A 343 6.97 -26.30 32.52
N PHE A 344 7.71 -27.36 32.87
CA PHE A 344 7.67 -28.64 32.13
C PHE A 344 7.71 -29.76 33.18
N ARG A 345 6.53 -30.30 33.48
CA ARG A 345 6.34 -31.63 34.07
C ARG A 345 5.07 -32.23 33.48
N GLY A 346 5.21 -33.48 33.04
CA GLY A 346 4.20 -34.31 32.38
C GLY A 346 4.61 -34.58 30.93
N GLY A 347 5.06 -35.75 30.50
CA GLY A 347 5.11 -37.08 31.11
C GLY A 347 4.73 -38.13 30.05
N LEU A 348 5.66 -39.08 29.82
CA LEU A 348 5.48 -40.46 29.33
C LEU A 348 5.16 -40.70 27.84
N PRO A 349 5.45 -41.91 27.32
CA PRO A 349 5.96 -43.11 27.99
C PRO A 349 7.48 -43.35 27.88
#